data_AF-X5PKR3-F1
#
_entry.id   AF-X5PKR3-F1
#
_cell.length_a   1.000
_cell.length_b   1.000
_cell.length_c   1.000
_cell.angle_alpha   90.00
_cell.angle_beta   90.00
_cell.angle_gamma   90.00
#
_symmetry.space_group_name_H-M   'P 1'
#
loop_
_entity.id
_entity.type
_entity.pdbx_description
1 polymer ?
#
loop_
_entity_poly.entity_id
_entity_poly.type
_entity_poly.pdbx_seq_one_letter_code
_entity_poly.pdbx_strand_id
1 'polypeptide(L)' 'MRAIRTIVTEALSTLEREFAALYSPIGRPSIPPEKLLRAMLLQAFYSIRSERLLVERLKYDLLFRWFVRVSQSPGHRFP' A
#
# COMPACT_ATOMS: atom_id res chain seq x y z
N MET A 1 1.84 15.22 -1.64
CA MET A 1 1.37 13.87 -1.27
C MET A 1 -0.14 13.67 -1.24
N ARG A 2 -0.99 14.71 -1.09
CA ARG A 2 -2.45 14.51 -1.08
C ARG A 2 -3.04 14.13 -2.45
N ALA A 3 -2.68 14.85 -3.52
CA ALA A 3 -3.17 14.57 -4.87
C ALA A 3 -2.77 13.18 -5.37
N ILE A 4 -1.49 12.81 -5.22
CA ILE A 4 -1.00 11.49 -5.62
C ILE A 4 -1.65 10.36 -4.81
N ARG A 5 -1.99 10.61 -3.53
CA ARG A 5 -2.75 9.65 -2.72
C ARG A 5 -4.14 9.42 -3.30
N THR A 6 -4.85 10.47 -3.73
CA THR A 6 -6.17 10.32 -4.34
C THR A 6 -6.08 9.46 -5.60
N ILE A 7 -5.18 9.81 -6.51
CA ILE A 7 -4.95 9.08 -7.77
C ILE A 7 -4.62 7.61 -7.50
N VAL A 8 -3.69 7.34 -6.59
CA VAL A 8 -3.27 5.97 -6.23
C VAL A 8 -4.40 5.20 -5.55
N THR A 9 -5.23 5.87 -4.74
CA THR A 9 -6.36 5.21 -4.08
C THR A 9 -7.44 4.83 -5.08
N GLU A 10 -7.78 5.74 -6.00
CA GLU A 10 -8.71 5.46 -7.09
C GLU A 10 -8.18 4.33 -7.98
N ALA A 11 -6.92 4.41 -8.42
CA ALA A 11 -6.31 3.35 -9.23
C ALA A 11 -6.33 1.98 -8.52
N LEU A 12 -5.97 1.93 -7.24
CA LEU A 12 -5.98 0.67 -6.48
C LEU A 12 -7.40 0.16 -6.21
N SER A 13 -8.41 1.04 -6.12
CA SER A 13 -9.81 0.62 -6.01
C SER A 13 -10.31 -0.06 -7.29
N THR A 14 -9.84 0.36 -8.47
CA THR A 14 -10.20 -0.32 -9.73
C THR A 14 -9.63 -1.74 -9.80
N LEU A 15 -8.49 -1.97 -9.14
CA LEU A 15 -7.79 -3.25 -9.07
C LEU A 15 -8.23 -4.13 -7.89
N GLU A 16 -9.21 -3.68 -7.09
CA GLU A 16 -9.67 -4.40 -5.89
C GLU A 16 -10.14 -5.82 -6.21
N ARG A 17 -10.82 -6.02 -7.36
CA ARG A 17 -11.23 -7.35 -7.83
C ARG A 17 -10.06 -8.26 -8.18
N GLU A 18 -9.00 -7.72 -8.76
CA GLU A 18 -7.77 -8.48 -9.07
C GLU A 18 -7.01 -8.82 -7.78
N PHE A 19 -6.96 -7.89 -6.83
CA PHE A 19 -6.37 -8.14 -5.52
C PHE A 19 -7.13 -9.18 -4.73
N ALA A 20 -8.46 -9.26 -4.85
CA ALA A 20 -9.29 -10.28 -4.21
C ALA A 20 -8.84 -11.71 -4.56
N ALA A 21 -8.34 -11.93 -5.79
CA ALA A 21 -7.79 -13.22 -6.21
C ALA A 21 -6.38 -13.50 -5.62
N LEU A 22 -5.65 -12.45 -5.26
CA LEU A 22 -4.32 -12.54 -4.62
C LEU A 22 -4.40 -12.64 -3.09
N TYR A 23 -5.56 -12.36 -2.50
CA TYR A 23 -5.79 -12.58 -1.09
C TYR A 23 -5.90 -14.08 -0.80
N SER A 24 -5.09 -14.55 0.16
CA SER A 24 -5.25 -15.90 0.70
C SER A 24 -6.66 -16.06 1.29
N PRO A 25 -7.42 -17.12 0.94
CA PRO A 25 -8.73 -17.40 1.52
C PRO A 25 -8.67 -17.72 3.03
N ILE A 26 -7.47 -18.04 3.55
CA ILE A 26 -7.21 -18.21 4.98
C ILE A 26 -6.61 -16.90 5.49
N GLY A 27 -7.27 -16.27 6.46
CA GLY A 27 -6.89 -14.97 7.06
C GLY A 27 -5.42 -14.87 7.49
N ARG A 28 -4.60 -14.27 6.61
CA ARG A 28 -3.18 -13.83 6.64
C ARG A 28 -2.12 -14.55 7.48
N PRO A 29 -0.98 -14.81 6.79
CA PRO A 29 0.25 -14.10 7.12
C PRO A 29 0.98 -13.54 5.88
N SER A 30 0.35 -12.67 5.09
CA SER A 30 1.07 -11.96 4.00
C SER A 30 0.70 -10.49 3.98
N ILE A 31 1.58 -9.57 3.55
CA ILE A 31 1.36 -8.11 3.48
C ILE A 31 0.35 -7.80 2.35
N PRO A 32 -0.54 -6.78 2.45
CA PRO A 32 -1.55 -6.56 1.42
C PRO A 32 -0.92 -6.13 0.11
N PRO A 33 -1.36 -6.67 -1.03
CA PRO A 33 -0.81 -6.30 -2.32
C PRO A 33 -0.90 -4.78 -2.54
N GLU A 34 -1.97 -4.15 -2.07
CA GLU A 34 -2.12 -2.70 -2.18
C GLU A 34 -1.17 -1.89 -1.27
N LYS A 35 -0.66 -2.47 -0.18
CA LYS A 35 0.39 -1.82 0.64
C LYS A 35 1.76 -1.99 0.00
N LEU A 36 2.03 -3.15 -0.59
CA LEU A 36 3.27 -3.40 -1.33
C LEU A 36 3.38 -2.44 -2.52
N LEU A 37 2.32 -2.30 -3.32
CA LEU A 37 2.29 -1.36 -4.44
C LEU A 37 2.51 0.09 -4.01
N ARG A 38 1.90 0.53 -2.90
CA ARG A 38 2.14 1.87 -2.35
C ARG A 38 3.60 2.06 -1.91
N ALA A 39 4.20 1.02 -1.33
CA ALA A 39 5.61 1.04 -0.94
C ALA A 39 6.53 1.13 -2.18
N MET A 40 6.24 0.38 -3.25
CA MET A 40 6.96 0.46 -4.52
C MET A 40 6.84 1.83 -5.18
N LEU A 41 5.65 2.45 -5.11
CA LEU A 41 5.46 3.82 -5.59
C LEU A 41 6.31 4.82 -4.83
N LEU A 42 6.41 4.69 -3.49
CA LEU A 42 7.33 5.52 -2.70
C LEU A 42 8.78 5.29 -3.12
N GLN A 43 9.18 4.05 -3.42
CA GLN A 43 10.52 3.78 -3.94
C GLN A 43 10.76 4.48 -5.28
N ALA A 44 9.81 4.43 -6.20
CA ALA A 44 9.92 5.08 -7.50
C ALA A 44 9.98 6.61 -7.37
N PHE A 45 9.07 7.24 -6.61
CA PHE A 45 9.01 8.71 -6.50
C PHE A 45 10.19 9.32 -5.76
N TYR A 46 10.75 8.62 -4.78
CA TYR A 46 11.89 9.11 -4.01
C TYR A 46 13.21 8.46 -4.40
N SER A 47 13.23 7.74 -5.53
CA SER A 47 14.41 7.02 -6.04
C SER A 47 15.10 6.15 -4.97
N ILE A 48 14.32 5.50 -4.10
CA ILE A 48 14.83 4.65 -3.03
C ILE A 48 15.27 3.32 -3.64
N ARG A 49 16.59 3.10 -3.67
CA ARG A 49 17.20 1.97 -4.37
C ARG A 49 17.17 0.65 -3.60
N SER A 50 16.68 0.64 -2.35
CA SER A 50 16.69 -0.54 -1.49
C SER A 50 15.41 -0.68 -0.68
N GLU A 51 14.87 -1.90 -0.61
CA GLU A 51 13.75 -2.23 0.27
C GLU A 51 14.08 -2.03 1.74
N ARG A 52 15.32 -2.35 2.16
CA ARG A 52 15.76 -2.12 3.54
C ARG A 52 15.70 -0.64 3.89
N LEU A 53 16.18 0.22 2.99
CA LEU A 53 16.12 1.67 3.17
C LEU A 53 14.67 2.17 3.19
N LEU A 54 13.78 1.59 2.38
CA LEU A 54 12.36 1.90 2.41
C LEU A 54 11.73 1.52 3.77
N VAL A 55 12.03 0.33 4.29
CA VAL A 55 11.54 -0.13 5.59
C VAL A 55 12.03 0.80 6.71
N GLU A 56 13.28 1.21 6.68
CA GLU A 56 13.83 2.20 7.62
C GLU A 56 13.10 3.55 7.48
N ARG A 57 12.91 4.06 6.26
CA ARG A 57 12.13 5.28 6.03
C ARG A 57 10.69 5.15 6.51
N LEU A 58 10.05 4.00 6.36
CA LEU A 58 8.70 3.75 6.87
C LEU A 58 8.62 3.72 8.41
N LYS A 59 9.71 3.41 9.10
CA LYS A 59 9.78 3.46 10.57
C LYS A 59 9.88 4.89 11.07
N TYR A 60 10.71 5.72 10.43
CA TYR A 60 11.04 7.07 10.91
C TYR A 60 10.22 8.19 10.26
N ASP A 61 9.77 8.00 9.02
CA ASP A 61 9.04 9.01 8.25
C ASP A 61 7.53 8.79 8.40
N LEU A 62 6.90 9.67 9.19
CA LEU A 62 5.46 9.63 9.45
C LEU A 62 4.64 9.78 8.16
N LEU A 63 5.12 10.54 7.17
CA LEU A 63 4.43 10.74 5.89
C LEU A 63 4.40 9.45 5.08
N PHE A 64 5.52 8.72 5.03
CA PHE A 64 5.61 7.47 4.30
C PHE A 64 4.75 6.39 4.97
N ARG A 65 4.84 6.32 6.30
CA ARG A 65 4.00 5.41 7.10
C ARG A 65 2.52 5.71 6.89
N TRP A 66 2.13 6.99 6.91
CA TRP A 66 0.76 7.42 6.65
C TRP A 66 0.32 7.04 5.23
N PHE A 67 1.16 7.28 4.21
CA PHE A 67 0.85 6.93 2.82
C PHE A 67 0.55 5.44 2.62
N VAL A 68 1.30 4.56 3.28
CA VAL A 68 1.10 3.10 3.20
C VAL A 68 -0.06 2.61 4.10
N ARG A 69 -0.25 3.21 5.28
CA ARG A 69 -1.24 2.75 6.29
C ARG A 69 -2.69 3.11 5.96
N VAL A 70 -2.92 4.20 5.22
CA VAL A 70 -4.25 4.79 5.02
C VAL A 70 -5.13 4.03 4.00
N SER A 71 -4.68 2.89 3.50
CA SER A 71 -5.44 2.07 2.55
C SER A 71 -6.55 1.21 3.16
N GLN A 72 -6.89 1.38 4.44
CA GLN A 72 -8.06 0.71 4.97
C GLN A 72 -9.31 1.46 4.49
N SER A 73 -9.83 1.05 3.33
CA SER A 73 -11.16 1.44 2.89
C SER A 73 -12.15 1.06 3.99
N PRO A 74 -12.95 2.01 4.51
CA PRO A 74 -14.04 1.71 5.43
C PRO A 74 -15.15 1.03 4.63
N GLY A 75 -15.05 -0.28 4.47
CA GLY A 75 -16.00 -1.04 3.66
C GLY A 75 -15.70 -2.52 3.53
N HIS A 76 -14.42 -2.93 3.64
CA HIS A 76 -14.09 -4.35 3.53
C HIS A 76 -14.20 -5.08 4.87
N ARG A 77 -15.45 -5.33 5.29
CA ARG A 77 -15.78 -6.48 6.13
C ARG A 77 -15.70 -7.69 5.20
N PHE A 78 -14.54 -8.33 5.13
CA PHE A 78 -14.51 -9.71 4.64
C PHE A 78 -15.24 -10.61 5.64
N PRO A 79 -15.97 -11.63 5.18
CA PRO A 79 -16.71 -12.56 6.03
C PRO A 79 -15.80 -13.38 6.96
#